data_AF-A0ABD6A8W0-F1
#
_entry.id   AF-A0ABD6A8W0-F1
#
_cell.length_a   1.000
_cell.length_b   1.000
_cell.length_c   1.000
_cell.angle_alpha   90.00
_cell.angle_beta   90.00
_cell.angle_gamma   90.00
#
_symmetry.space_group_name_H-M   'P 1'
#
loop_
_entity.id
_entity.type
_entity.pdbx_description
1 polymer ?
#
loop_
_entity_poly.entity_id
_entity_poly.type
_entity_poly.pdbx_seq_one_letter_code
_entity_poly.pdbx_strand_id
1 'polypeptide(L)'
;MPTPHNITFDRTLNAVNDLGWDPTGRTPINLEPYVQTGTLIEVPPGTYTVPTSQDVVARKDGISRFGIRGTGADRQDVAFRTAGSGSTYLLWLTGGRDLLLENYRILYGTRSQPGAIGHVLLPNDGLYVRKLQKNGFTPSTANGDRWFLFPAIKDAAGTGYIEDIRYWGPAEITGHAASRGFGGAFQNHAGTLYWRNLNIFNNPGDGAPYVGTHGTNRFEDCLWVNCAMAAARNGGSGSYVRNCRIHIDLNNQHPQNTGTYEAINGVYWDPQTSEEAGGRIENCTIRIEAPTNPNGAGYSGSSLPGFGIVIDSSGGDVYVERNDITVNADRVPALMAHAPEKRWDRAPADVDDWGIVVNDNDIRGSATLREGDGLRRAAIVLERRPGSGVTDVRVDWPQAAYAVALVPWRDEQTQAIIDDLEYDVRVAPIYDPANNADVGDLTEL
;
A
#
# COMPACT_ATOMS: atom_id res chain seq x y z
N MET A 1 5.03 12.64 -34.44
CA MET A 1 5.24 11.36 -33.73
C MET A 1 4.19 11.25 -32.64
N PRO A 2 3.64 10.08 -32.32
CA PRO A 2 2.68 9.96 -31.22
C PRO A 2 3.36 10.40 -29.91
N THR A 3 2.79 11.40 -29.25
CA THR A 3 3.26 11.95 -27.97
C THR A 3 2.85 10.99 -26.85
N PRO A 4 3.80 10.43 -26.07
CA PRO A 4 3.46 9.58 -24.93
C PRO A 4 2.56 10.35 -23.97
N HIS A 5 1.40 9.78 -23.65
CA HIS A 5 0.47 10.32 -22.66
C HIS A 5 0.06 11.79 -22.89
N ASN A 6 -0.01 12.20 -24.17
CA ASN A 6 -0.32 13.58 -24.60
C ASN A 6 0.71 14.64 -24.15
N ILE A 7 1.91 14.24 -23.73
CA ILE A 7 3.00 15.17 -23.39
C ILE A 7 3.75 15.56 -24.65
N THR A 8 3.82 16.86 -24.93
CA THR A 8 4.62 17.39 -26.04
C THR A 8 6.00 17.83 -25.56
N PHE A 9 7.02 17.04 -25.90
CA PHE A 9 8.42 17.36 -25.63
C PHE A 9 9.00 18.28 -26.71
N ASP A 10 9.86 19.22 -26.31
CA ASP A 10 10.58 20.12 -27.22
C ASP A 10 11.74 19.40 -27.92
N ARG A 11 12.34 18.42 -27.24
CA ARG A 11 13.40 17.57 -27.78
C ARG A 11 13.40 16.17 -27.19
N THR A 12 13.96 15.23 -27.94
CA THR A 12 14.24 13.86 -27.51
C THR A 12 15.73 13.58 -27.63
N LEU A 13 16.33 13.05 -26.58
CA LEU A 13 17.76 12.74 -26.49
C LEU A 13 17.94 11.23 -26.31
N ASN A 14 18.76 10.60 -27.14
CA ASN A 14 19.19 9.23 -26.96
C ASN A 14 20.29 9.17 -25.89
N ALA A 15 20.07 8.40 -24.83
CA ALA A 15 20.99 8.30 -23.71
C ALA A 15 22.42 7.89 -24.10
N VAL A 16 22.58 7.01 -25.08
CA VAL A 16 23.90 6.53 -25.51
C VAL A 16 24.51 7.50 -26.52
N ASN A 17 23.81 7.78 -27.61
CA ASN A 17 24.36 8.54 -28.73
C ASN A 17 24.53 10.03 -28.43
N ASP A 18 23.59 10.63 -27.68
CA ASP A 18 23.60 12.08 -27.43
C ASP A 18 24.22 12.41 -26.07
N LEU A 19 24.00 11.56 -25.05
CA LEU A 19 24.47 11.82 -23.68
C LEU A 19 25.75 11.07 -23.32
N GLY A 20 26.19 10.12 -24.16
CA GLY A 20 27.38 9.31 -23.92
C GLY A 20 27.25 8.32 -22.76
N TRP A 21 26.04 7.92 -22.38
CA TRP A 21 25.84 6.93 -21.32
C TRP A 21 26.36 5.57 -21.77
N ASP A 22 27.03 4.87 -20.84
CA ASP A 22 27.57 3.54 -21.09
C ASP A 22 26.51 2.45 -20.81
N PRO A 23 25.97 1.76 -21.83
CA PRO A 23 24.95 0.73 -21.66
C PRO A 23 25.51 -0.58 -21.07
N THR A 24 26.82 -0.69 -20.86
CA THR A 24 27.45 -1.82 -20.15
C THR A 24 27.57 -1.55 -18.64
N GLY A 25 27.39 -0.31 -18.22
CA GLY A 25 27.40 0.11 -16.83
C GLY A 25 28.79 0.03 -16.19
N ARG A 26 29.86 0.16 -16.99
CA ARG A 26 31.24 0.31 -16.47
C ARG A 26 31.48 1.76 -16.04
N THR A 27 30.90 2.71 -16.74
CA THR A 27 30.98 4.14 -16.42
C THR A 27 29.65 4.63 -15.82
N PRO A 28 29.66 5.29 -14.65
CA PRO A 28 28.46 5.91 -14.10
C PRO A 28 27.88 7.00 -15.02
N ILE A 29 26.55 7.07 -15.11
CA ILE A 29 25.85 8.09 -15.90
C ILE A 29 25.98 9.49 -15.28
N ASN A 30 25.87 10.52 -16.11
CA ASN A 30 25.69 11.91 -15.70
C ASN A 30 24.35 12.42 -16.23
N LEU A 31 23.37 12.59 -15.33
CA LEU A 31 21.98 12.92 -15.68
C LEU A 31 21.63 14.40 -15.46
N GLU A 32 22.13 15.01 -14.37
CA GLU A 32 21.77 16.37 -13.92
C GLU A 32 21.75 17.45 -15.03
N PRO A 33 22.74 17.55 -15.95
CA PRO A 33 22.73 18.59 -16.98
C PRO A 33 21.57 18.50 -17.97
N TYR A 34 20.98 17.31 -18.13
CA TYR A 34 19.96 17.01 -19.14
C TYR A 34 18.54 17.03 -18.57
N VAL A 35 18.38 17.16 -17.25
CA VAL A 35 17.07 17.38 -16.62
C VAL A 35 16.63 18.83 -16.85
N GLN A 36 15.91 19.02 -17.95
CA GLN A 36 15.45 20.32 -18.42
C GLN A 36 14.01 20.22 -18.92
N THR A 37 13.28 21.35 -18.85
CA THR A 37 11.92 21.44 -19.37
C THR A 37 11.88 21.04 -20.84
N GLY A 38 10.84 20.32 -21.25
CA GLY A 38 10.63 19.89 -22.64
C GLY A 38 11.58 18.79 -23.13
N THR A 39 12.27 18.07 -22.24
CA THR A 39 13.24 17.03 -22.63
C THR A 39 12.72 15.62 -22.32
N LEU A 40 12.68 14.76 -23.34
CA LEU A 40 12.54 13.31 -23.17
C LEU A 40 13.90 12.64 -23.37
N ILE A 41 14.35 11.85 -22.39
CA ILE A 41 15.53 10.99 -22.52
C ILE A 41 15.07 9.58 -22.86
N GLU A 42 15.44 9.10 -24.04
CA GLU A 42 15.23 7.72 -24.48
C GLU A 42 16.45 6.87 -24.15
N VAL A 43 16.22 5.77 -23.44
CA VAL A 43 17.26 4.90 -22.93
C VAL A 43 17.24 3.57 -23.71
N PRO A 44 18.23 3.29 -24.56
CA PRO A 44 18.39 1.99 -25.23
C PRO A 44 18.54 0.82 -24.25
N PRO A 45 18.24 -0.42 -24.67
CA PRO A 45 18.55 -1.63 -23.90
C PRO A 45 20.00 -1.63 -23.38
N GLY A 46 20.18 -1.98 -22.11
CA GLY A 46 21.45 -1.91 -21.43
C GLY A 46 21.32 -1.89 -19.91
N THR A 47 22.46 -1.96 -19.23
CA THR A 47 22.57 -1.77 -17.79
C THR A 47 23.39 -0.52 -17.52
N TYR A 48 22.79 0.47 -16.87
CA TYR A 48 23.36 1.78 -16.62
C TYR A 48 23.69 1.92 -15.15
N THR A 49 24.92 2.30 -14.86
CA THR A 49 25.38 2.50 -13.48
C THR A 49 25.06 3.92 -13.04
N VAL A 50 24.41 4.03 -11.89
CA VAL A 50 24.03 5.29 -11.25
C VAL A 50 25.08 5.62 -10.19
N PRO A 51 25.63 6.84 -10.17
CA PRO A 51 26.62 7.23 -9.18
C PRO A 51 26.00 7.25 -7.77
N THR A 52 26.74 6.71 -6.80
CA THR A 52 26.34 6.66 -5.38
C THR A 52 27.16 7.61 -4.50
N SER A 53 28.09 8.37 -5.08
CA SER A 53 28.85 9.41 -4.38
C SER A 53 28.01 10.62 -3.97
N GLN A 54 26.77 10.69 -4.45
CA GLN A 54 25.81 11.76 -4.19
C GLN A 54 24.49 11.17 -3.68
N ASP A 55 23.83 11.87 -2.76
CA ASP A 55 22.51 11.47 -2.25
C ASP A 55 21.41 11.54 -3.31
N VAL A 56 21.57 12.45 -4.27
CA VAL A 56 20.67 12.65 -5.42
C VAL A 56 21.50 12.87 -6.67
N VAL A 57 21.19 12.14 -7.74
CA VAL A 57 21.89 12.26 -9.03
C VAL A 57 21.39 13.45 -9.85
N ALA A 58 20.08 13.70 -9.83
CA ALA A 58 19.52 14.90 -10.45
C ALA A 58 18.45 15.57 -9.58
N ARG A 59 18.65 16.84 -9.21
CA ARG A 59 17.71 17.63 -8.39
C ARG A 59 17.29 18.90 -9.11
N LYS A 60 16.01 19.05 -9.41
CA LYS A 60 15.45 20.26 -10.04
C LYS A 60 14.09 20.63 -9.47
N ASP A 61 13.76 21.92 -9.57
CA ASP A 61 12.45 22.46 -9.23
C ASP A 61 11.83 23.15 -10.47
N GLY A 62 10.50 23.08 -10.59
CA GLY A 62 9.73 23.75 -11.64
C GLY A 62 9.88 23.18 -13.06
N ILE A 63 10.47 22.00 -13.22
CA ILE A 63 10.68 21.38 -14.54
C ILE A 63 9.37 20.82 -15.06
N SER A 64 9.06 21.13 -16.33
CA SER A 64 7.84 20.63 -16.97
C SER A 64 8.12 19.85 -18.24
N ARG A 65 7.26 18.91 -18.62
CA ARG A 65 7.39 18.11 -19.85
C ARG A 65 8.77 17.45 -19.91
N PHE A 66 9.14 16.76 -18.82
CA PHE A 66 10.40 16.04 -18.71
C PHE A 66 10.14 14.54 -18.54
N GLY A 67 10.95 13.70 -19.15
CA GLY A 67 10.85 12.28 -18.89
C GLY A 67 12.06 11.43 -19.21
N ILE A 68 12.05 10.21 -18.68
CA ILE A 68 12.98 9.13 -18.97
C ILE A 68 12.16 7.92 -19.43
N ARG A 69 12.46 7.39 -20.61
CA ARG A 69 11.76 6.25 -21.20
C ARG A 69 12.74 5.20 -21.71
N GLY A 70 12.63 3.97 -21.23
CA GLY A 70 13.30 2.84 -21.85
C GLY A 70 12.69 2.49 -23.21
N THR A 71 13.53 2.25 -24.20
CA THR A 71 13.13 1.94 -25.59
C THR A 71 13.11 0.45 -25.91
N GLY A 72 13.43 -0.40 -24.93
CA GLY A 72 13.29 -1.84 -25.05
C GLY A 72 11.84 -2.29 -25.21
N ALA A 73 11.66 -3.52 -25.69
CA ALA A 73 10.34 -4.12 -25.85
C ALA A 73 9.69 -4.43 -24.49
N ASP A 74 10.50 -4.73 -23.48
CA ASP A 74 10.08 -4.96 -22.10
C ASP A 74 10.90 -4.10 -21.12
N ARG A 75 10.31 -3.80 -19.95
CA ARG A 75 11.00 -3.07 -18.86
C ARG A 75 12.26 -3.76 -18.35
N GLN A 76 12.45 -5.06 -18.63
CA GLN A 76 13.70 -5.78 -18.31
C GLN A 76 14.89 -5.31 -19.13
N ASP A 77 14.66 -4.79 -20.33
CA ASP A 77 15.72 -4.50 -21.30
C ASP A 77 16.59 -3.32 -20.88
N VAL A 78 16.05 -2.41 -20.06
CA VAL A 78 16.75 -1.23 -19.52
C VAL A 78 16.84 -1.35 -18.00
N ALA A 79 18.06 -1.41 -17.48
CA ALA A 79 18.30 -1.54 -16.05
C ALA A 79 19.14 -0.39 -15.51
N PHE A 80 18.71 0.24 -14.41
CA PHE A 80 19.53 1.12 -13.59
C PHE A 80 20.01 0.37 -12.35
N ARG A 81 21.30 0.49 -12.03
CA ARG A 81 21.89 -0.11 -10.82
C ARG A 81 22.83 0.87 -10.14
N THR A 82 23.10 0.67 -8.86
CA THR A 82 24.06 1.50 -8.11
C THR A 82 25.50 1.14 -8.47
N ALA A 83 26.41 2.11 -8.34
CA ALA A 83 27.84 1.88 -8.35
C ALA A 83 28.28 1.17 -7.05
N GLY A 84 28.22 -0.16 -7.04
CA GLY A 84 28.56 -0.98 -5.87
C GLY A 84 27.52 -0.88 -4.74
N SER A 85 27.99 -1.05 -3.50
CA SER A 85 27.17 -0.83 -2.32
C SER A 85 26.94 0.66 -2.10
N GLY A 86 25.69 1.07 -1.99
CA GLY A 86 25.33 2.49 -1.81
C GLY A 86 23.97 2.79 -2.39
N SER A 87 23.41 3.93 -2.01
CA SER A 87 22.05 4.28 -2.37
C SER A 87 21.89 5.75 -2.68
N THR A 88 20.96 6.07 -3.56
CA THR A 88 20.77 7.43 -4.07
C THR A 88 19.34 7.62 -4.57
N TYR A 89 18.92 8.86 -4.76
CA TYR A 89 17.76 9.17 -5.58
C TYR A 89 18.22 9.45 -7.02
N LEU A 90 17.67 8.75 -8.01
CA LEU A 90 17.98 9.05 -9.42
C LEU A 90 17.44 10.43 -9.79
N LEU A 91 16.23 10.71 -9.33
CA LEU A 91 15.51 11.97 -9.57
C LEU A 91 14.95 12.51 -8.27
N TRP A 92 15.13 13.80 -8.06
CA TRP A 92 14.39 14.61 -7.09
C TRP A 92 13.82 15.82 -7.81
N LEU A 93 12.59 15.68 -8.29
CA LEU A 93 11.89 16.69 -9.08
C LEU A 93 10.71 17.24 -8.30
N THR A 94 10.69 18.55 -8.11
CA THR A 94 9.59 19.26 -7.44
C THR A 94 8.96 20.28 -8.37
N GLY A 95 7.66 20.56 -8.18
CA GLY A 95 6.93 21.54 -8.99
C GLY A 95 6.87 21.17 -10.48
N GLY A 96 6.47 22.14 -11.30
CA GLY A 96 6.29 21.92 -12.73
C GLY A 96 5.13 20.98 -13.05
N ARG A 97 5.11 20.39 -14.25
CA ARG A 97 4.03 19.49 -14.71
C ARG A 97 4.48 18.49 -15.77
N ASP A 98 3.71 17.45 -16.02
CA ASP A 98 3.95 16.49 -17.11
C ASP A 98 5.31 15.78 -16.97
N LEU A 99 5.49 15.03 -15.87
CA LEU A 99 6.67 14.20 -15.62
C LEU A 99 6.41 12.75 -16.07
N LEU A 100 7.35 12.16 -16.81
CA LEU A 100 7.23 10.80 -17.34
C LEU A 100 8.42 9.91 -16.95
N LEU A 101 8.17 8.82 -16.22
CA LEU A 101 9.12 7.73 -16.03
C LEU A 101 8.49 6.46 -16.60
N GLU A 102 9.14 5.82 -17.58
CA GLU A 102 8.51 4.73 -18.30
C GLU A 102 9.47 3.60 -18.73
N ASN A 103 9.03 2.35 -18.57
CA ASN A 103 9.60 1.17 -19.22
C ASN A 103 11.08 0.86 -18.90
N TYR A 104 11.42 0.80 -17.62
CA TYR A 104 12.73 0.34 -17.16
C TYR A 104 12.63 -0.33 -15.80
N ARG A 105 13.70 -1.02 -15.41
CA ARG A 105 13.85 -1.60 -14.08
C ARG A 105 14.99 -0.97 -13.30
N ILE A 106 14.88 -1.05 -11.98
CA ILE A 106 15.93 -0.76 -11.03
C ILE A 106 16.40 -2.08 -10.42
N LEU A 107 17.69 -2.32 -10.51
CA LEU A 107 18.37 -3.45 -9.89
C LEU A 107 18.96 -2.97 -8.56
N TYR A 108 18.28 -3.32 -7.48
CA TYR A 108 18.85 -3.24 -6.14
C TYR A 108 19.91 -4.32 -5.99
N GLY A 109 20.84 -4.06 -5.06
CA GLY A 109 21.93 -4.97 -4.75
C GLY A 109 21.49 -6.28 -4.08
N THR A 110 22.48 -7.03 -3.62
CA THR A 110 22.26 -8.21 -2.78
C THR A 110 22.28 -7.82 -1.31
N ARG A 111 21.95 -8.76 -0.41
CA ARG A 111 22.09 -8.53 1.03
C ARG A 111 23.53 -8.18 1.46
N SER A 112 24.54 -8.80 0.84
CA SER A 112 25.95 -8.55 1.17
C SER A 112 26.52 -7.29 0.53
N GLN A 113 25.86 -6.76 -0.51
CA GLN A 113 26.22 -5.54 -1.20
C GLN A 113 24.93 -4.75 -1.49
N PRO A 114 24.29 -4.17 -0.47
CA PRO A 114 23.01 -3.52 -0.64
C PRO A 114 23.17 -2.25 -1.47
N GLY A 115 22.16 -1.96 -2.28
CA GLY A 115 22.05 -0.69 -2.99
C GLY A 115 20.62 -0.43 -3.38
N ALA A 116 20.18 0.82 -3.22
CA ALA A 116 18.82 1.26 -3.48
C ALA A 116 18.81 2.53 -4.34
N ILE A 117 17.87 2.60 -5.29
CA ILE A 117 17.64 3.80 -6.10
C ILE A 117 16.17 4.19 -5.93
N GLY A 118 15.96 5.43 -5.51
CA GLY A 118 14.62 5.99 -5.36
C GLY A 118 14.30 7.12 -6.34
N HIS A 119 13.06 7.58 -6.29
CA HIS A 119 12.60 8.78 -6.99
C HIS A 119 11.73 9.65 -6.08
N VAL A 120 11.96 10.96 -6.07
CA VAL A 120 11.07 11.97 -5.48
C VAL A 120 10.45 12.77 -6.62
N LEU A 121 9.13 12.68 -6.77
CA LEU A 121 8.39 13.20 -7.94
C LEU A 121 7.18 13.98 -7.45
N LEU A 122 7.31 15.30 -7.32
CA LEU A 122 6.33 16.17 -6.70
C LEU A 122 5.83 17.26 -7.67
N PRO A 123 5.32 16.91 -8.88
CA PRO A 123 4.81 17.92 -9.80
C PRO A 123 3.52 18.58 -9.28
N ASN A 124 3.20 19.73 -9.86
CA ASN A 124 1.91 20.39 -9.61
C ASN A 124 0.76 19.58 -10.23
N ASP A 125 0.95 19.07 -11.46
CA ASP A 125 -0.01 18.24 -12.20
C ASP A 125 0.71 17.32 -13.20
N GLY A 126 0.06 16.26 -13.68
CA GLY A 126 0.55 15.41 -14.77
C GLY A 126 1.77 14.57 -14.37
N LEU A 127 1.60 13.61 -13.45
CA LEU A 127 2.62 12.58 -13.19
C LEU A 127 2.29 11.29 -13.93
N TYR A 128 3.26 10.71 -14.64
CA TYR A 128 3.11 9.43 -15.33
C TYR A 128 4.30 8.53 -14.99
N VAL A 129 4.06 7.52 -14.14
CA VAL A 129 5.06 6.50 -13.79
C VAL A 129 4.51 5.15 -14.24
N ARG A 130 5.09 4.57 -15.30
CA ARG A 130 4.48 3.40 -15.95
C ARG A 130 5.49 2.33 -16.32
N LYS A 131 5.11 1.07 -16.13
CA LYS A 131 5.97 -0.07 -16.51
C LYS A 131 7.33 -0.07 -15.82
N LEU A 132 7.41 0.44 -14.59
CA LEU A 132 8.64 0.33 -13.81
C LEU A 132 8.73 -1.02 -13.11
N GLN A 133 9.95 -1.41 -12.76
CA GLN A 133 10.17 -2.56 -11.91
C GLN A 133 11.33 -2.36 -10.94
N LYS A 134 11.23 -2.94 -9.74
CA LYS A 134 12.33 -3.10 -8.79
C LYS A 134 12.64 -4.59 -8.60
N ASN A 135 13.92 -4.95 -8.67
CA ASN A 135 14.43 -6.28 -8.32
C ASN A 135 15.53 -6.15 -7.28
N GLY A 136 15.80 -7.21 -6.52
CA GLY A 136 16.94 -7.30 -5.60
C GLY A 136 16.54 -7.07 -4.15
N PHE A 137 17.53 -7.01 -3.27
CA PHE A 137 17.33 -6.92 -1.82
C PHE A 137 16.95 -5.49 -1.38
N THR A 138 15.84 -5.32 -0.67
CA THR A 138 15.50 -4.03 0.00
C THR A 138 16.17 -3.97 1.37
N PRO A 139 17.15 -3.08 1.60
CA PRO A 139 17.75 -2.90 2.92
C PRO A 139 16.84 -2.11 3.87
N SER A 140 17.14 -2.10 5.17
CA SER A 140 16.54 -1.14 6.11
C SER A 140 17.08 0.29 5.90
N THR A 141 16.41 1.30 6.49
CA THR A 141 16.86 2.70 6.42
C THR A 141 18.29 2.88 6.93
N ALA A 142 18.64 2.17 8.01
CA ALA A 142 19.99 2.16 8.57
C ALA A 142 21.05 1.61 7.59
N ASN A 143 20.62 0.74 6.67
CA ASN A 143 21.45 0.10 5.66
C ASN A 143 21.30 0.73 4.27
N GLY A 144 20.84 1.99 4.22
CA GLY A 144 20.85 2.80 3.02
C GLY A 144 19.56 2.74 2.20
N ASP A 145 18.42 2.33 2.75
CA ASP A 145 17.17 2.31 1.98
C ASP A 145 16.76 3.68 1.39
N ARG A 146 16.02 3.63 0.29
CA ARG A 146 15.46 4.77 -0.44
C ARG A 146 14.05 4.40 -0.88
N TRP A 147 13.12 5.35 -0.74
CA TRP A 147 11.77 5.18 -1.28
C TRP A 147 11.87 4.94 -2.77
N PHE A 148 11.39 3.78 -3.23
CA PHE A 148 11.37 3.46 -4.65
C PHE A 148 10.61 4.54 -5.44
N LEU A 149 9.46 4.97 -4.90
CA LEU A 149 8.67 6.11 -5.36
C LEU A 149 8.19 6.95 -4.18
N PHE A 150 8.43 8.25 -4.24
CA PHE A 150 7.83 9.27 -3.39
C PHE A 150 7.07 10.28 -4.28
N PRO A 151 5.87 9.92 -4.74
CA PRO A 151 5.06 10.78 -5.61
C PRO A 151 4.18 11.74 -4.82
N ALA A 152 3.83 12.87 -5.44
CA ALA A 152 2.71 13.71 -5.02
C ALA A 152 2.22 14.54 -6.20
N ILE A 153 0.95 14.91 -6.16
CA ILE A 153 0.37 15.96 -7.00
C ILE A 153 0.04 17.15 -6.12
N LYS A 154 0.71 18.29 -6.33
CA LYS A 154 0.59 19.45 -5.44
C LYS A 154 -0.63 20.32 -5.70
N ASP A 155 -1.16 20.35 -6.92
CA ASP A 155 -2.39 21.07 -7.22
C ASP A 155 -3.61 20.20 -6.89
N ALA A 156 -4.59 20.72 -6.16
CA ALA A 156 -5.78 19.97 -5.74
C ALA A 156 -6.63 19.44 -6.92
N ALA A 157 -6.59 20.12 -8.07
CA ALA A 157 -7.25 19.68 -9.30
C ALA A 157 -6.36 18.79 -10.18
N GLY A 158 -5.08 18.63 -9.84
CA GLY A 158 -4.13 17.88 -10.63
C GLY A 158 -4.34 16.37 -10.52
N THR A 159 -3.76 15.64 -11.47
CA THR A 159 -3.83 14.18 -11.53
C THR A 159 -2.47 13.54 -11.80
N GLY A 160 -2.28 12.34 -11.27
CA GLY A 160 -1.13 11.50 -11.57
C GLY A 160 -1.49 10.03 -11.67
N TYR A 161 -0.70 9.29 -12.43
CA TYR A 161 -0.91 7.90 -12.78
C TYR A 161 0.37 7.10 -12.49
N ILE A 162 0.24 6.09 -11.64
CA ILE A 162 1.28 5.15 -11.28
C ILE A 162 0.75 3.77 -11.64
N GLU A 163 1.20 3.24 -12.77
CA GLU A 163 0.53 2.10 -13.41
C GLU A 163 1.52 1.00 -13.80
N ASP A 164 1.09 -0.24 -13.64
CA ASP A 164 1.86 -1.43 -14.06
C ASP A 164 3.26 -1.40 -13.45
N ILE A 165 3.32 -1.44 -12.12
CA ILE A 165 4.57 -1.42 -11.36
C ILE A 165 4.81 -2.81 -10.78
N ARG A 166 6.05 -3.28 -10.88
CA ARG A 166 6.47 -4.56 -10.29
C ARG A 166 7.52 -4.31 -9.22
N TYR A 167 7.27 -4.77 -8.00
CA TYR A 167 8.21 -4.64 -6.89
C TYR A 167 8.36 -6.00 -6.24
N TRP A 168 9.56 -6.57 -6.30
CA TRP A 168 9.82 -7.86 -5.66
C TRP A 168 11.28 -8.03 -5.25
N GLY A 169 11.53 -9.14 -4.58
CA GLY A 169 12.83 -9.55 -4.08
C GLY A 169 12.80 -9.71 -2.57
N PRO A 170 13.90 -10.18 -1.97
CA PRO A 170 14.01 -10.23 -0.53
C PRO A 170 14.07 -8.84 0.09
N ALA A 171 13.76 -8.76 1.37
CA ALA A 171 13.87 -7.53 2.14
C ALA A 171 14.37 -7.77 3.57
N GLU A 172 14.98 -6.74 4.13
CA GLU A 172 15.13 -6.59 5.58
C GLU A 172 13.82 -6.05 6.15
N ILE A 173 13.00 -6.94 6.70
CA ILE A 173 11.71 -6.60 7.28
C ILE A 173 11.92 -5.93 8.63
N THR A 174 11.54 -4.68 8.70
CA THR A 174 11.60 -3.84 9.91
C THR A 174 10.27 -3.14 10.13
N GLY A 175 10.09 -2.63 11.35
CA GLY A 175 8.88 -1.94 11.77
C GLY A 175 8.70 -0.53 11.23
N HIS A 176 7.73 0.19 11.80
CA HIS A 176 7.37 1.54 11.35
C HIS A 176 8.58 2.48 11.25
N ALA A 177 8.70 3.21 10.12
CA ALA A 177 9.78 4.14 9.79
C ALA A 177 11.22 3.55 9.72
N ALA A 178 11.42 2.27 10.03
CA ALA A 178 12.72 1.61 10.01
C ALA A 178 13.13 1.10 8.62
N SER A 179 12.21 1.13 7.65
CA SER A 179 12.47 0.95 6.22
C SER A 179 11.59 1.88 5.41
N ARG A 180 12.12 2.33 4.27
CA ARG A 180 11.45 3.19 3.30
C ARG A 180 10.65 2.34 2.30
N GLY A 181 11.16 1.19 1.88
CA GLY A 181 10.44 0.25 1.02
C GLY A 181 9.97 0.88 -0.30
N PHE A 182 8.73 0.62 -0.66
CA PHE A 182 8.11 1.15 -1.87
C PHE A 182 7.98 2.69 -1.82
N GLY A 183 7.54 3.23 -0.69
CA GLY A 183 7.28 4.65 -0.47
C GLY A 183 5.81 5.02 -0.55
N GLY A 184 5.48 6.24 -0.96
CA GLY A 184 4.14 6.76 -0.78
C GLY A 184 4.01 8.26 -1.00
N ALA A 185 2.79 8.77 -0.74
CA ALA A 185 2.41 10.17 -0.90
C ALA A 185 2.08 10.77 0.47
N PHE A 186 2.53 12.00 0.71
CA PHE A 186 2.52 12.63 2.04
C PHE A 186 2.13 14.11 1.93
N GLN A 187 2.54 14.95 2.89
CA GLN A 187 2.15 16.36 3.12
C GLN A 187 2.14 17.30 1.91
N ASN A 188 2.81 16.95 0.81
CA ASN A 188 2.83 17.74 -0.42
C ASN A 188 1.77 17.31 -1.45
N HIS A 189 0.95 16.31 -1.13
CA HIS A 189 -0.09 15.81 -2.03
C HIS A 189 -1.43 16.48 -1.74
N ALA A 190 -2.05 17.05 -2.75
CA ALA A 190 -3.39 17.64 -2.68
C ALA A 190 -4.32 17.13 -3.79
N GLY A 191 -3.77 16.76 -4.96
CA GLY A 191 -4.54 16.28 -6.11
C GLY A 191 -4.99 14.82 -6.00
N THR A 192 -5.19 14.18 -7.15
CA THR A 192 -5.54 12.74 -7.22
C THR A 192 -4.41 11.90 -7.80
N LEU A 193 -4.00 10.84 -7.09
CA LEU A 193 -3.13 9.78 -7.61
C LEU A 193 -3.91 8.49 -7.88
N TYR A 194 -3.78 7.99 -9.10
CA TYR A 194 -4.27 6.66 -9.50
C TYR A 194 -3.12 5.66 -9.46
N TRP A 195 -3.33 4.58 -8.71
CA TRP A 195 -2.39 3.50 -8.48
C TRP A 195 -2.97 2.22 -9.07
N ARG A 196 -2.53 1.83 -10.27
CA ARG A 196 -3.19 0.74 -11.02
C ARG A 196 -2.27 -0.41 -11.35
N ASN A 197 -2.77 -1.64 -11.25
CA ASN A 197 -2.04 -2.83 -11.67
C ASN A 197 -0.64 -2.91 -11.01
N LEU A 198 -0.58 -2.63 -9.70
CA LEU A 198 0.65 -2.76 -8.94
C LEU A 198 0.81 -4.22 -8.50
N ASN A 199 2.01 -4.77 -8.64
CA ASN A 199 2.37 -6.12 -8.24
C ASN A 199 3.52 -6.02 -7.25
N ILE A 200 3.22 -6.01 -5.95
CA ILE A 200 4.19 -5.71 -4.88
C ILE A 200 4.32 -6.92 -3.94
N PHE A 201 5.54 -7.38 -3.77
CA PHE A 201 5.88 -8.59 -3.02
C PHE A 201 6.97 -8.28 -1.99
N ASN A 202 6.78 -8.78 -0.77
CA ASN A 202 7.78 -8.71 0.32
C ASN A 202 8.25 -7.29 0.63
N ASN A 203 7.36 -6.30 0.56
CA ASN A 203 7.74 -4.93 0.85
C ASN A 203 7.90 -4.70 2.37
N PRO A 204 9.06 -4.17 2.83
CA PRO A 204 9.32 -3.88 4.24
C PRO A 204 8.74 -2.52 4.70
N GLY A 205 8.90 -2.20 5.99
CA GLY A 205 8.57 -0.88 6.53
C GLY A 205 7.07 -0.66 6.69
N ASP A 206 6.60 0.54 6.32
CA ASP A 206 5.23 1.03 6.55
C ASP A 206 4.15 0.40 5.66
N GLY A 207 4.43 -0.75 5.05
CA GLY A 207 3.59 -1.31 4.01
C GLY A 207 3.96 -0.84 2.63
N ALA A 208 3.17 -1.28 1.64
CA ALA A 208 3.41 -1.05 0.22
C ALA A 208 3.29 0.47 -0.11
N PRO A 209 2.34 1.01 -0.89
CA PRO A 209 2.18 2.47 -0.89
C PRO A 209 1.59 2.97 0.44
N TYR A 210 2.29 3.86 1.12
CA TYR A 210 1.78 4.59 2.29
C TYR A 210 1.18 5.95 1.85
N VAL A 211 -0.15 6.07 1.80
CA VAL A 211 -0.82 7.23 1.16
C VAL A 211 -2.05 7.77 1.92
N GLY A 212 -2.18 7.53 3.21
CA GLY A 212 -3.42 7.84 3.95
C GLY A 212 -3.64 9.32 4.30
N THR A 213 -2.61 10.17 4.29
CA THR A 213 -2.63 11.41 5.07
C THR A 213 -3.06 12.67 4.29
N HIS A 214 -3.04 12.64 2.94
CA HIS A 214 -3.28 13.83 2.12
C HIS A 214 -3.67 13.50 0.68
N GLY A 215 -4.55 14.34 0.10
CA GLY A 215 -5.02 14.20 -1.29
C GLY A 215 -5.85 12.93 -1.51
N THR A 216 -6.23 12.67 -2.75
CA THR A 216 -7.05 11.51 -3.11
C THR A 216 -6.19 10.39 -3.70
N ASN A 217 -6.28 9.18 -3.14
CA ASN A 217 -5.51 8.02 -3.60
C ASN A 217 -6.43 6.86 -3.98
N ARG A 218 -6.28 6.37 -5.21
CA ARG A 218 -7.19 5.38 -5.82
C ARG A 218 -6.41 4.16 -6.26
N PHE A 219 -6.58 3.04 -5.56
CA PHE A 219 -5.97 1.77 -5.92
C PHE A 219 -6.93 0.90 -6.73
N GLU A 220 -6.47 0.41 -7.88
CA GLU A 220 -7.25 -0.42 -8.80
C GLU A 220 -6.44 -1.61 -9.31
N ASP A 221 -7.04 -2.80 -9.25
CA ASP A 221 -6.50 -4.02 -9.87
C ASP A 221 -5.08 -4.38 -9.38
N CYS A 222 -4.77 -4.09 -8.11
CA CYS A 222 -3.46 -4.34 -7.52
C CYS A 222 -3.37 -5.73 -6.88
N LEU A 223 -2.15 -6.25 -6.80
CA LEU A 223 -1.78 -7.46 -6.06
C LEU A 223 -0.66 -7.12 -5.06
N TRP A 224 -0.92 -7.42 -3.80
CA TRP A 224 0.06 -7.32 -2.73
C TRP A 224 0.26 -8.65 -2.02
N VAL A 225 1.52 -9.05 -1.85
CA VAL A 225 1.88 -10.31 -1.21
C VAL A 225 2.93 -10.08 -0.13
N ASN A 226 2.66 -10.53 1.10
CA ASN A 226 3.61 -10.54 2.21
C ASN A 226 4.29 -9.20 2.48
N CYS A 227 3.53 -8.10 2.43
CA CYS A 227 4.00 -6.77 2.82
C CYS A 227 3.93 -6.60 4.34
N ALA A 228 4.95 -5.98 4.95
CA ALA A 228 4.95 -5.63 6.37
C ALA A 228 3.97 -4.49 6.66
N MET A 229 3.45 -4.35 7.88
CA MET A 229 2.51 -3.29 8.31
C MET A 229 1.18 -3.19 7.55
N ALA A 230 1.18 -2.89 6.25
CA ALA A 230 -0.05 -2.81 5.47
C ALA A 230 0.20 -3.19 4.01
N ALA A 231 -0.62 -4.09 3.47
CA ALA A 231 -0.59 -4.37 2.04
C ALA A 231 -1.09 -3.15 1.23
N ALA A 232 -2.13 -2.47 1.72
CA ALA A 232 -2.53 -1.15 1.24
C ALA A 232 -2.79 -0.22 2.44
N ARG A 233 -2.10 0.93 2.51
CA ARG A 233 -2.38 1.97 3.51
C ARG A 233 -2.91 3.23 2.84
N ASN A 234 -4.21 3.47 2.99
CA ASN A 234 -4.96 4.51 2.30
C ASN A 234 -5.84 5.30 3.27
N GLY A 235 -6.49 6.37 2.82
CA GLY A 235 -7.33 7.24 3.63
C GLY A 235 -7.86 8.37 2.76
N GLY A 236 -8.86 9.10 3.26
CA GLY A 236 -9.34 10.30 2.60
C GLY A 236 -10.66 10.15 1.86
N SER A 237 -11.46 11.22 1.88
CA SER A 237 -12.59 11.37 0.98
C SER A 237 -12.17 11.20 -0.49
N GLY A 238 -12.98 10.49 -1.26
CA GLY A 238 -12.74 10.22 -2.69
C GLY A 238 -11.67 9.16 -2.99
N SER A 239 -10.95 8.68 -1.97
CA SER A 239 -9.99 7.57 -2.06
C SER A 239 -10.71 6.22 -2.06
N TYR A 240 -10.07 5.21 -2.64
CA TYR A 240 -10.57 3.84 -2.55
C TYR A 240 -9.49 2.78 -2.77
N VAL A 241 -9.80 1.55 -2.33
CA VAL A 241 -9.11 0.32 -2.72
C VAL A 241 -10.15 -0.57 -3.42
N ARG A 242 -9.97 -0.82 -4.71
CA ARG A 242 -10.97 -1.50 -5.55
C ARG A 242 -10.36 -2.62 -6.40
N ASN A 243 -11.04 -3.75 -6.48
CA ASN A 243 -10.66 -4.89 -7.32
C ASN A 243 -9.24 -5.43 -7.02
N CYS A 244 -8.79 -5.28 -5.77
CA CYS A 244 -7.44 -5.65 -5.38
C CYS A 244 -7.40 -7.05 -4.75
N ARG A 245 -6.23 -7.68 -4.84
CA ARG A 245 -5.93 -8.95 -4.20
C ARG A 245 -4.80 -8.76 -3.19
N ILE A 246 -5.03 -9.23 -1.97
CA ILE A 246 -4.06 -9.18 -0.89
C ILE A 246 -3.88 -10.59 -0.36
N HIS A 247 -2.63 -11.04 -0.27
CA HIS A 247 -2.29 -12.35 0.26
C HIS A 247 -1.16 -12.23 1.27
N ILE A 248 -1.44 -12.58 2.51
CA ILE A 248 -0.47 -12.67 3.60
C ILE A 248 -0.33 -14.13 4.04
N ASP A 249 0.80 -14.73 3.71
CA ASP A 249 1.25 -16.05 4.14
C ASP A 249 2.75 -15.97 4.47
N LEU A 250 3.06 -15.78 5.75
CA LEU A 250 4.44 -15.62 6.19
C LEU A 250 5.22 -16.94 6.26
N ASN A 251 4.54 -18.09 6.19
CA ASN A 251 5.20 -19.37 6.04
C ASN A 251 5.77 -19.54 4.62
N ASN A 252 5.15 -18.87 3.64
CA ASN A 252 5.59 -18.85 2.24
C ASN A 252 6.19 -17.49 1.82
N GLN A 253 6.72 -16.73 2.78
CA GLN A 253 7.49 -15.52 2.46
C GLN A 253 8.79 -15.85 1.73
N HIS A 254 9.41 -14.84 1.12
CA HIS A 254 10.69 -15.04 0.45
C HIS A 254 11.75 -15.56 1.45
N PRO A 255 12.44 -16.69 1.16
CA PRO A 255 13.30 -17.36 2.14
C PRO A 255 14.55 -16.56 2.56
N GLN A 256 14.89 -15.53 1.79
CA GLN A 256 15.97 -14.58 2.11
C GLN A 256 15.49 -13.31 2.81
N ASN A 257 14.20 -13.19 3.15
CA ASN A 257 13.73 -12.13 4.04
C ASN A 257 14.38 -12.31 5.43
N THR A 258 14.67 -11.20 6.08
CA THR A 258 15.15 -11.19 7.46
C THR A 258 14.35 -10.22 8.31
N GLY A 259 14.52 -10.27 9.63
CA GLY A 259 13.84 -9.38 10.55
C GLY A 259 12.44 -9.86 10.92
N THR A 260 11.60 -8.93 11.35
CA THR A 260 10.31 -9.22 11.99
C THR A 260 9.21 -8.39 11.36
N TYR A 261 8.13 -9.05 10.95
CA TYR A 261 6.92 -8.37 10.52
C TYR A 261 6.22 -7.74 11.73
N GLU A 262 5.84 -6.48 11.59
CA GLU A 262 5.02 -5.75 12.54
C GLU A 262 3.61 -5.54 11.96
N ALA A 263 2.59 -5.65 12.83
CA ALA A 263 1.19 -5.29 12.60
C ALA A 263 0.68 -5.55 11.17
N ILE A 264 0.58 -6.81 10.74
CA ILE A 264 0.35 -7.14 9.33
C ILE A 264 -1.11 -6.93 8.94
N ASN A 265 -1.40 -5.82 8.28
CA ASN A 265 -2.75 -5.49 7.81
C ASN A 265 -2.92 -5.80 6.34
N GLY A 266 -4.09 -6.28 5.95
CA GLY A 266 -4.47 -6.30 4.54
C GLY A 266 -4.66 -4.86 4.05
N VAL A 267 -5.76 -4.23 4.46
CA VAL A 267 -6.00 -2.80 4.23
C VAL A 267 -5.94 -2.04 5.56
N TYR A 268 -5.19 -0.95 5.58
CA TYR A 268 -5.15 0.01 6.68
C TYR A 268 -5.72 1.35 6.17
N TRP A 269 -6.92 1.69 6.63
CA TRP A 269 -7.58 2.97 6.37
C TRP A 269 -7.22 4.00 7.46
N ASP A 270 -6.43 5.01 7.11
CA ASP A 270 -5.81 5.97 8.03
C ASP A 270 -5.78 7.38 7.41
N PRO A 271 -6.92 8.11 7.40
CA PRO A 271 -6.99 9.48 6.90
C PRO A 271 -6.22 10.49 7.76
N GLN A 272 -5.71 10.09 8.94
CA GLN A 272 -4.93 10.90 9.89
C GLN A 272 -5.66 12.10 10.51
N THR A 273 -6.64 12.66 9.82
CA THR A 273 -7.54 13.72 10.28
C THR A 273 -8.99 13.35 9.96
N SER A 274 -9.92 13.74 10.82
CA SER A 274 -11.36 13.51 10.60
C SER A 274 -11.96 14.35 9.48
N GLU A 275 -11.32 15.47 9.12
CA GLU A 275 -11.70 16.30 7.96
C GLU A 275 -11.53 15.54 6.62
N GLU A 276 -10.73 14.48 6.62
CA GLU A 276 -10.49 13.59 5.49
C GLU A 276 -11.31 12.28 5.62
N ALA A 277 -12.39 12.27 6.39
CA ALA A 277 -13.33 11.15 6.46
C ALA A 277 -13.92 10.81 5.07
N GLY A 278 -14.35 9.56 4.92
CA GLY A 278 -14.88 9.01 3.68
C GLY A 278 -13.99 7.90 3.10
N GLY A 279 -14.51 7.28 2.05
CA GLY A 279 -13.78 6.39 1.15
C GLY A 279 -14.32 4.97 1.13
N ARG A 280 -13.71 4.13 0.27
CA ARG A 280 -14.28 2.82 -0.07
C ARG A 280 -13.22 1.72 -0.15
N ILE A 281 -13.55 0.55 0.39
CA ILE A 281 -12.81 -0.69 0.21
C ILE A 281 -13.78 -1.68 -0.42
N GLU A 282 -13.61 -1.97 -1.71
CA GLU A 282 -14.62 -2.74 -2.45
C GLU A 282 -14.08 -3.76 -3.44
N ASN A 283 -14.83 -4.84 -3.63
CA ASN A 283 -14.52 -5.90 -4.59
C ASN A 283 -13.11 -6.50 -4.40
N CYS A 284 -12.60 -6.54 -3.16
CA CYS A 284 -11.27 -7.03 -2.88
C CYS A 284 -11.30 -8.49 -2.41
N THR A 285 -10.24 -9.24 -2.72
CA THR A 285 -9.96 -10.54 -2.11
C THR A 285 -8.83 -10.38 -1.12
N ILE A 286 -9.07 -10.68 0.15
CA ILE A 286 -8.09 -10.55 1.23
C ILE A 286 -7.91 -11.91 1.88
N ARG A 287 -6.70 -12.48 1.81
CA ARG A 287 -6.37 -13.77 2.45
C ARG A 287 -5.21 -13.61 3.42
N ILE A 288 -5.41 -14.06 4.65
CA ILE A 288 -4.41 -14.06 5.72
C ILE A 288 -4.32 -15.48 6.29
N GLU A 289 -3.26 -16.22 5.98
CA GLU A 289 -3.18 -17.67 6.27
C GLU A 289 -2.40 -18.01 7.54
N ALA A 290 -1.26 -17.36 7.79
CA ALA A 290 -0.44 -17.63 8.97
C ALA A 290 0.56 -16.49 9.21
N PRO A 291 0.33 -15.59 10.18
CA PRO A 291 1.27 -14.54 10.51
C PRO A 291 2.39 -15.03 11.44
N THR A 292 2.35 -16.29 11.91
CA THR A 292 3.43 -16.84 12.73
C THR A 292 4.65 -17.11 11.86
N ASN A 293 5.60 -16.18 11.89
CA ASN A 293 6.92 -16.40 11.31
C ASN A 293 7.54 -17.67 11.94
N PRO A 294 7.83 -18.73 11.16
CA PRO A 294 8.44 -19.96 11.68
C PRO A 294 9.87 -19.72 12.21
N ASN A 295 10.49 -18.58 11.91
CA ASN A 295 11.82 -18.20 12.38
C ASN A 295 11.86 -17.51 13.76
N GLY A 296 10.76 -17.55 14.53
CA GLY A 296 10.78 -17.11 15.94
C GLY A 296 10.98 -15.60 16.15
N ALA A 297 10.85 -14.80 15.10
CA ALA A 297 10.80 -13.35 15.21
C ALA A 297 9.39 -12.97 15.71
N GLY A 298 9.24 -13.03 17.03
CA GLY A 298 8.00 -12.75 17.73
C GLY A 298 7.51 -11.35 17.45
N TYR A 299 6.19 -11.24 17.35
CA TYR A 299 5.39 -10.04 17.51
C TYR A 299 6.04 -9.07 18.51
N SER A 300 6.77 -8.06 18.02
CA SER A 300 7.64 -7.23 18.85
C SER A 300 6.84 -6.14 19.56
N GLY A 301 6.08 -6.49 20.60
CA GLY A 301 5.70 -5.58 21.69
C GLY A 301 4.83 -4.35 21.38
N SER A 302 4.64 -3.94 20.13
CA SER A 302 3.67 -2.93 19.68
C SER A 302 2.32 -3.61 19.43
N SER A 303 1.72 -4.08 20.53
CA SER A 303 0.30 -4.24 20.90
C SER A 303 -0.88 -4.44 19.90
N LEU A 304 -0.71 -4.41 18.57
CA LEU A 304 -1.80 -4.61 17.62
C LEU A 304 -1.57 -5.86 16.75
N PRO A 305 -2.38 -6.95 16.90
CA PRO A 305 -2.47 -8.03 15.93
C PRO A 305 -2.78 -7.43 14.57
N GLY A 306 -2.35 -8.09 13.51
CA GLY A 306 -2.75 -7.72 12.15
C GLY A 306 -4.27 -7.77 12.00
N PHE A 307 -4.76 -7.23 10.88
CA PHE A 307 -6.18 -7.18 10.55
C PHE A 307 -6.39 -7.51 9.06
N GLY A 308 -7.52 -8.11 8.70
CA GLY A 308 -7.94 -8.16 7.30
C GLY A 308 -8.08 -6.74 6.74
N ILE A 309 -8.96 -5.98 7.38
CA ILE A 309 -9.16 -4.54 7.17
C ILE A 309 -9.14 -3.87 8.54
N VAL A 310 -8.38 -2.78 8.67
CA VAL A 310 -8.43 -1.89 9.83
C VAL A 310 -8.80 -0.48 9.41
N ILE A 311 -9.72 0.12 10.15
CA ILE A 311 -10.08 1.54 10.03
C ILE A 311 -9.57 2.23 11.31
N ASP A 312 -8.64 3.16 11.11
CA ASP A 312 -8.04 3.93 12.19
C ASP A 312 -9.08 4.75 12.95
N SER A 313 -8.71 5.10 14.17
CA SER A 313 -9.43 6.04 15.03
C SER A 313 -9.81 7.37 14.35
N SER A 314 -9.05 7.83 13.35
CA SER A 314 -9.34 9.03 12.57
C SER A 314 -10.31 8.83 11.40
N GLY A 315 -10.60 7.59 10.98
CA GLY A 315 -11.41 7.33 9.77
C GLY A 315 -12.90 7.19 10.03
N GLY A 316 -13.72 8.09 9.48
CA GLY A 316 -15.19 8.03 9.45
C GLY A 316 -15.75 7.86 8.03
N ASP A 317 -17.06 7.64 7.89
CA ASP A 317 -17.81 7.49 6.62
C ASP A 317 -17.16 6.50 5.62
N VAL A 318 -16.66 5.37 6.12
CA VAL A 318 -15.97 4.37 5.28
C VAL A 318 -16.94 3.27 4.87
N TYR A 319 -16.96 2.94 3.57
CA TYR A 319 -17.74 1.86 3.00
C TYR A 319 -16.85 0.65 2.73
N VAL A 320 -17.16 -0.48 3.35
CA VAL A 320 -16.50 -1.77 3.12
C VAL A 320 -17.49 -2.72 2.48
N GLU A 321 -17.34 -2.97 1.17
CA GLU A 321 -18.38 -3.62 0.38
C GLU A 321 -17.88 -4.71 -0.56
N ARG A 322 -18.63 -5.80 -0.76
CA ARG A 322 -18.34 -6.79 -1.82
C ARG A 322 -16.96 -7.43 -1.72
N ASN A 323 -16.44 -7.62 -0.49
CA ASN A 323 -15.13 -8.24 -0.30
C ASN A 323 -15.25 -9.73 0.04
N ASP A 324 -14.29 -10.52 -0.44
CA ASP A 324 -14.04 -11.91 -0.01
C ASP A 324 -12.85 -11.90 0.94
N ILE A 325 -13.10 -12.09 2.23
CA ILE A 325 -12.10 -11.98 3.29
C ILE A 325 -11.94 -13.35 3.95
N THR A 326 -10.77 -13.96 3.83
CA THR A 326 -10.40 -15.21 4.51
C THR A 326 -9.28 -14.96 5.51
N VAL A 327 -9.52 -15.30 6.77
CA VAL A 327 -8.53 -15.14 7.85
C VAL A 327 -8.37 -16.43 8.65
N ASN A 328 -7.23 -17.07 8.47
CA ASN A 328 -6.80 -18.27 9.16
C ASN A 328 -5.66 -17.97 10.15
N ALA A 329 -5.66 -16.75 10.69
CA ALA A 329 -4.68 -16.24 11.63
C ALA A 329 -5.27 -16.00 13.02
N ASP A 330 -4.64 -16.56 14.06
CA ASP A 330 -5.11 -16.38 15.44
C ASP A 330 -5.11 -14.89 15.82
N ARG A 331 -6.18 -14.45 16.51
CA ARG A 331 -6.35 -13.09 17.04
C ARG A 331 -6.41 -11.97 16.00
N VAL A 332 -6.56 -12.31 14.72
CA VAL A 332 -6.72 -11.35 13.62
C VAL A 332 -8.19 -11.34 13.24
N PRO A 333 -8.97 -10.28 13.51
CA PRO A 333 -10.31 -10.16 12.95
C PRO A 333 -10.24 -9.83 11.45
N ALA A 334 -11.32 -10.15 10.72
CA ALA A 334 -11.46 -9.78 9.32
C ALA A 334 -11.61 -8.27 9.14
N LEU A 335 -12.36 -7.62 10.04
CA LEU A 335 -12.54 -6.17 10.03
C LEU A 335 -12.48 -5.61 11.46
N MET A 336 -11.72 -4.54 11.65
CA MET A 336 -11.72 -3.75 12.88
C MET A 336 -11.81 -2.26 12.57
N ALA A 337 -12.81 -1.57 13.14
CA ALA A 337 -12.83 -0.13 13.20
C ALA A 337 -12.59 0.30 14.66
N HIS A 338 -11.47 0.97 14.90
CA HIS A 338 -11.10 1.46 16.24
C HIS A 338 -12.05 2.55 16.72
N ALA A 339 -12.16 2.74 18.04
CA ALA A 339 -12.90 3.88 18.58
C ALA A 339 -12.42 5.20 17.95
N PRO A 340 -13.34 6.13 17.63
CA PRO A 340 -12.96 7.45 17.17
C PRO A 340 -12.04 8.12 18.19
N GLU A 341 -10.83 8.46 17.77
CA GLU A 341 -9.89 9.24 18.55
C GLU A 341 -9.35 10.35 17.67
N LYS A 342 -9.33 11.55 18.23
CA LYS A 342 -8.67 12.69 17.61
C LYS A 342 -7.19 12.64 17.87
N ARG A 343 -6.53 11.63 17.34
CA ARG A 343 -5.12 11.42 17.59
C ARG A 343 -4.35 12.65 17.11
N TRP A 344 -4.59 13.11 15.87
CA TRP A 344 -3.85 14.22 15.24
C TRP A 344 -4.69 15.43 14.81
N ASP A 345 -5.98 15.43 15.14
CA ASP A 345 -6.89 16.52 14.76
C ASP A 345 -6.66 17.82 15.53
N ARG A 346 -6.66 18.93 14.79
CA ARG A 346 -6.93 20.28 15.33
C ARG A 346 -8.43 20.64 15.33
N ALA A 347 -9.30 19.75 14.82
CA ALA A 347 -10.74 19.97 14.69
C ALA A 347 -11.52 19.64 15.99
N PRO A 348 -12.66 20.29 16.27
CA PRO A 348 -13.55 20.02 17.42
C PRO A 348 -14.31 18.67 17.32
N ALA A 349 -14.91 18.23 18.45
CA ALA A 349 -15.24 16.81 18.75
C ALA A 349 -16.63 16.37 18.29
N ASP A 350 -17.16 17.14 17.36
CA ASP A 350 -18.57 17.23 17.01
C ASP A 350 -18.82 16.90 15.54
N VAL A 351 -17.86 16.25 14.85
CA VAL A 351 -18.13 15.61 13.56
C VAL A 351 -18.93 14.34 13.84
N ASP A 352 -20.17 14.25 13.36
CA ASP A 352 -21.08 13.11 13.57
C ASP A 352 -20.79 11.92 12.62
N ASP A 353 -19.88 12.08 11.67
CA ASP A 353 -19.68 11.14 10.55
C ASP A 353 -18.68 10.01 10.84
N TRP A 354 -18.79 9.39 12.02
CA TRP A 354 -17.93 8.25 12.38
C TRP A 354 -18.43 6.90 11.89
N GLY A 355 -19.58 6.86 11.21
CA GLY A 355 -20.25 5.65 10.78
C GLY A 355 -19.40 4.84 9.79
N ILE A 356 -19.39 3.52 9.97
CA ILE A 356 -18.81 2.56 9.04
C ILE A 356 -19.95 1.75 8.42
N VAL A 357 -19.98 1.64 7.10
CA VAL A 357 -20.94 0.81 6.38
C VAL A 357 -20.25 -0.47 5.93
N VAL A 358 -20.67 -1.60 6.48
CA VAL A 358 -20.18 -2.93 6.08
C VAL A 358 -21.31 -3.65 5.36
N ASN A 359 -21.19 -3.84 4.05
CA ASN A 359 -22.28 -4.34 3.22
C ASN A 359 -21.84 -5.41 2.22
N ASP A 360 -22.60 -6.50 2.08
CA ASP A 360 -22.36 -7.50 1.03
C ASP A 360 -20.93 -8.09 1.08
N ASN A 361 -20.45 -8.50 2.26
CA ASN A 361 -19.12 -9.11 2.40
C ASN A 361 -19.24 -10.60 2.73
N ASP A 362 -18.33 -11.40 2.19
CA ASP A 362 -18.19 -12.82 2.49
C ASP A 362 -16.93 -13.04 3.33
N ILE A 363 -17.11 -13.42 4.59
CA ILE A 363 -16.04 -13.54 5.57
C ILE A 363 -15.91 -15.00 6.00
N ARG A 364 -14.70 -15.53 5.89
CA ARG A 364 -14.33 -16.88 6.31
C ARG A 364 -13.18 -16.84 7.30
N GLY A 365 -13.17 -17.76 8.24
CA GLY A 365 -11.97 -17.97 9.05
C GLY A 365 -11.98 -19.27 9.84
N SER A 366 -10.78 -19.81 10.07
CA SER A 366 -10.58 -21.04 10.84
C SER A 366 -9.88 -20.82 12.17
N ALA A 367 -9.33 -19.62 12.39
CA ALA A 367 -8.46 -19.35 13.51
C ALA A 367 -9.19 -18.84 14.74
N THR A 368 -8.51 -18.93 15.87
CA THR A 368 -9.13 -18.70 17.17
C THR A 368 -9.15 -17.21 17.53
N LEU A 369 -10.33 -16.71 17.90
CA LEU A 369 -10.53 -15.40 18.53
C LEU A 369 -10.94 -15.62 20.00
N ARG A 370 -10.03 -16.13 20.85
CA ARG A 370 -10.39 -16.79 22.12
C ARG A 370 -10.61 -15.81 23.28
N GLU A 371 -11.21 -16.36 24.33
CA GLU A 371 -11.43 -15.72 25.62
C GLU A 371 -10.11 -15.19 26.22
N GLY A 372 -10.09 -13.89 26.54
CA GLY A 372 -8.89 -13.16 26.98
C GLY A 372 -8.42 -12.06 26.01
N ASP A 373 -8.81 -12.13 24.74
CA ASP A 373 -8.34 -11.20 23.68
C ASP A 373 -9.13 -9.87 23.60
N GLY A 374 -9.87 -9.53 24.66
CA GLY A 374 -10.64 -8.28 24.75
C GLY A 374 -11.73 -8.17 23.69
N LEU A 375 -11.77 -7.02 22.98
CA LEU A 375 -12.77 -6.69 21.95
C LEU A 375 -12.59 -7.48 20.64
N ARG A 376 -11.51 -8.26 20.50
CA ARG A 376 -11.13 -9.00 19.28
C ARG A 376 -11.73 -10.40 19.19
N ARG A 377 -12.93 -10.60 19.74
CA ARG A 377 -13.63 -11.89 19.77
C ARG A 377 -14.59 -12.11 18.59
N ALA A 378 -14.77 -11.08 17.76
CA ALA A 378 -15.68 -11.10 16.63
C ALA A 378 -14.93 -11.04 15.29
N ALA A 379 -15.53 -11.61 14.24
CA ALA A 379 -14.99 -11.47 12.89
C ALA A 379 -15.00 -10.00 12.42
N ILE A 380 -16.04 -9.26 12.78
CA ILE A 380 -16.19 -7.81 12.57
C ILE A 380 -16.28 -7.11 13.93
N VAL A 381 -15.43 -6.11 14.16
CA VAL A 381 -15.44 -5.29 15.38
C VAL A 381 -15.61 -3.82 15.00
N LEU A 382 -16.68 -3.18 15.50
CA LEU A 382 -16.94 -1.75 15.35
C LEU A 382 -16.96 -1.08 16.72
N GLU A 383 -15.87 -0.42 17.09
CA GLU A 383 -15.70 0.17 18.42
C GLU A 383 -16.24 1.60 18.44
N ARG A 384 -17.30 1.87 19.20
CA ARG A 384 -17.84 3.23 19.44
C ARG A 384 -18.05 4.04 18.16
N ARG A 385 -18.56 3.40 17.11
CA ARG A 385 -18.84 4.01 15.82
C ARG A 385 -20.34 4.27 15.63
N PRO A 386 -20.89 5.38 16.18
CA PRO A 386 -22.30 5.73 15.96
C PRO A 386 -22.58 5.86 14.46
N GLY A 387 -23.80 5.50 14.06
CA GLY A 387 -24.21 5.53 12.64
C GLY A 387 -23.66 4.39 11.78
N SER A 388 -22.91 3.44 12.36
CA SER A 388 -22.44 2.27 11.60
C SER A 388 -23.55 1.27 11.32
N GLY A 389 -23.46 0.61 10.17
CA GLY A 389 -24.41 -0.40 9.71
C GLY A 389 -23.69 -1.64 9.19
N VAL A 390 -24.26 -2.82 9.47
CA VAL A 390 -23.81 -4.10 8.91
C VAL A 390 -25.00 -4.78 8.24
N THR A 391 -24.92 -4.99 6.93
CA THR A 391 -26.01 -5.54 6.11
C THR A 391 -25.47 -6.56 5.10
N ASP A 392 -26.25 -7.59 4.78
CA ASP A 392 -25.91 -8.59 3.76
C ASP A 392 -24.51 -9.22 3.90
N VAL A 393 -24.02 -9.37 5.14
CA VAL A 393 -22.73 -10.00 5.42
C VAL A 393 -22.92 -11.49 5.73
N ARG A 394 -22.15 -12.34 5.05
CA ARG A 394 -21.98 -13.75 5.39
C ARG A 394 -20.72 -13.93 6.24
N VAL A 395 -20.85 -14.61 7.38
CA VAL A 395 -19.69 -15.01 8.21
C VAL A 395 -19.71 -16.52 8.39
N ASP A 396 -18.70 -17.19 7.86
CA ASP A 396 -18.39 -18.61 8.07
C ASP A 396 -17.11 -18.73 8.90
N TRP A 397 -17.27 -18.57 10.21
CA TRP A 397 -16.14 -18.56 11.14
C TRP A 397 -16.52 -19.20 12.48
N PRO A 398 -16.54 -20.55 12.56
CA PRO A 398 -17.06 -21.28 13.73
C PRO A 398 -16.23 -21.08 15.01
N GLN A 399 -14.98 -20.61 14.88
CA GLN A 399 -14.09 -20.31 16.01
C GLN A 399 -14.19 -18.86 16.52
N ALA A 400 -14.95 -17.99 15.85
CA ALA A 400 -15.25 -16.66 16.35
C ALA A 400 -16.35 -16.74 17.41
N ALA A 401 -16.21 -16.00 18.51
CA ALA A 401 -17.26 -15.97 19.54
C ALA A 401 -18.51 -15.24 19.05
N TYR A 402 -18.32 -14.27 18.14
CA TYR A 402 -19.39 -13.51 17.52
C TYR A 402 -19.08 -13.27 16.04
N ALA A 403 -20.11 -13.19 15.20
CA ALA A 403 -19.93 -12.71 13.83
C ALA A 403 -19.59 -11.21 13.81
N VAL A 404 -20.35 -10.42 14.57
CA VAL A 404 -20.23 -8.95 14.66
C VAL A 404 -20.26 -8.53 16.12
N ALA A 405 -19.38 -7.59 16.50
CA ALA A 405 -19.41 -6.90 17.79
C ALA A 405 -19.54 -5.39 17.57
N LEU A 406 -20.65 -4.82 18.06
CA LEU A 406 -20.85 -3.38 18.18
C LEU A 406 -20.54 -2.99 19.63
N VAL A 407 -19.46 -2.24 19.84
CA VAL A 407 -18.99 -1.94 21.20
C VAL A 407 -19.39 -0.52 21.58
N PRO A 408 -20.35 -0.32 22.50
CA PRO A 408 -20.76 1.03 22.91
C PRO A 408 -19.72 1.72 23.80
N TRP A 409 -19.97 2.99 24.16
CA TRP A 409 -19.14 3.75 25.10
C TRP A 409 -19.10 3.04 26.46
N ARG A 410 -17.90 2.88 27.03
CA ARG A 410 -17.74 2.38 28.41
C ARG A 410 -17.91 3.56 29.36
N ASP A 411 -19.14 3.88 29.73
CA ASP A 411 -19.40 4.44 31.06
C ASP A 411 -19.90 3.33 31.99
N GLU A 412 -19.77 3.53 33.30
CA GLU A 412 -20.15 2.52 34.31
C GLU A 412 -21.65 2.14 34.24
N GLN A 413 -22.50 2.98 33.65
CA GLN A 413 -23.91 2.68 33.40
C GLN A 413 -24.12 1.74 32.22
N THR A 414 -23.29 1.82 31.18
CA THR A 414 -23.38 0.97 30.00
C THR A 414 -22.94 -0.47 30.29
N GLN A 415 -22.06 -0.72 31.27
CA GLN A 415 -21.70 -2.09 31.67
C GLN A 415 -22.88 -2.85 32.27
N ALA A 416 -23.68 -2.18 33.10
CA ALA A 416 -24.91 -2.77 33.67
C ALA A 416 -25.99 -3.01 32.60
N ILE A 417 -25.96 -2.25 31.50
CA ILE A 417 -26.86 -2.42 30.35
C ILE A 417 -26.34 -3.53 29.41
N ILE A 418 -25.02 -3.69 29.22
CA ILE A 418 -24.42 -4.80 28.45
C ILE A 418 -24.67 -6.15 29.13
N ASP A 419 -24.62 -6.18 30.47
CA ASP A 419 -24.86 -7.40 31.23
C ASP A 419 -26.36 -7.81 31.25
N ASP A 420 -27.27 -6.91 30.83
CA ASP A 420 -28.74 -7.07 30.86
C ASP A 420 -29.40 -6.99 29.45
N LEU A 421 -28.66 -6.59 28.42
CA LEU A 421 -29.12 -6.56 27.02
C LEU A 421 -28.73 -7.84 26.29
N GLU A 422 -29.71 -8.74 26.13
CA GLU A 422 -29.81 -9.55 24.91
C GLU A 422 -29.95 -8.57 23.73
N TYR A 423 -28.82 -8.16 23.13
CA TYR A 423 -28.90 -7.45 21.86
C TYR A 423 -29.63 -8.34 20.86
N ASP A 424 -30.50 -7.70 20.09
CA ASP A 424 -31.07 -8.21 18.85
C ASP A 424 -29.91 -8.46 17.88
N VAL A 425 -29.21 -9.57 18.09
CA VAL A 425 -28.29 -10.14 17.13
C VAL A 425 -29.18 -10.48 15.95
N ARG A 426 -29.18 -9.65 14.91
CA ARG A 426 -29.49 -10.16 13.57
C ARG A 426 -28.35 -11.11 13.22
N VAL A 427 -28.45 -12.32 13.75
CA VAL A 427 -27.71 -13.47 13.27
C VAL A 427 -28.21 -13.62 11.85
N ALA A 428 -27.44 -13.14 10.87
CA ALA A 428 -27.55 -13.70 9.54
C ALA A 428 -27.46 -15.22 9.74
N PRO A 429 -28.44 -16.01 9.27
CA PRO A 429 -28.53 -17.42 9.61
C PRO A 429 -27.19 -18.09 9.37
N ILE A 430 -26.65 -18.71 10.42
CA ILE A 430 -25.49 -19.58 10.31
C ILE A 430 -25.85 -20.61 9.25
N TYR A 431 -25.08 -20.66 8.16
CA TYR A 431 -25.20 -21.70 7.16
C TYR A 431 -24.94 -23.04 7.86
N ASP A 432 -26.00 -23.83 8.05
CA ASP A 432 -25.91 -25.20 8.56
C ASP A 432 -25.65 -26.15 7.38
N PRO A 433 -24.45 -26.75 7.27
CA PRO A 433 -24.13 -27.69 6.20
C PRO A 433 -24.96 -28.99 6.24
N ALA A 434 -25.79 -29.23 7.26
CA ALA A 434 -26.64 -30.40 7.36
C ALA A 434 -27.91 -30.35 6.48
N ASN A 435 -28.29 -29.20 5.92
CA ASN A 435 -29.48 -29.05 5.05
C ASN A 435 -29.12 -28.90 3.56
N ASN A 436 -28.33 -29.84 3.06
CA ASN A 436 -27.95 -29.93 1.65
C ASN A 436 -29.10 -30.51 0.82
N ALA A 437 -29.87 -29.65 0.14
CA ALA A 437 -30.66 -30.02 -1.02
C ALA A 437 -30.08 -29.32 -2.25
N ASP A 438 -29.40 -30.11 -3.08
CA ASP A 438 -28.93 -29.82 -4.44
C ASP A 438 -28.24 -28.47 -4.67
N VAL A 439 -26.89 -28.49 -4.58
CA VAL A 439 -26.06 -27.63 -5.43
C VAL A 439 -25.08 -28.52 -6.17
N GLY A 440 -25.27 -28.56 -7.49
CA GLY A 440 -24.54 -29.41 -8.41
C GLY A 440 -23.02 -29.18 -8.40
N ASP A 441 -22.35 -30.26 -8.80
CA ASP A 441 -20.93 -30.43 -9.05
C ASP A 441 -20.31 -29.23 -9.82
N LEU A 442 -19.28 -28.61 -9.24
CA LEU A 442 -18.38 -27.67 -9.92
C LEU A 442 -16.93 -28.09 -9.67
N THR A 443 -16.57 -29.23 -10.25
CA THR A 443 -15.18 -29.56 -10.57
C THR A 443 -14.84 -28.99 -11.94
N GLU A 444 -14.33 -27.74 -11.98
CA GLU A 444 -13.36 -27.20 -12.96
C GLU A 444 -13.26 -25.67 -12.81
N LEU A 445 -12.12 -25.18 -12.29
CA LEU A 445 -11.39 -23.97 -12.73
C LEU A 445 -10.03 -23.87 -12.02
#